data_AF-A0A351KB66-F1
#
_entry.id   AF-A0A351KB66-F1
#
_cell.length_a   1.000
_cell.length_b   1.000
_cell.length_c   1.000
_cell.angle_alpha   90.00
_cell.angle_beta   90.00
_cell.angle_gamma   90.00
#
_symmetry.space_group_name_H-M   'P 1'
#
loop_
_entity.id
_entity.type
_entity.pdbx_description
1 polymer ?
#
loop_
_entity_poly.entity_id
_entity_poly.type
_entity_poly.pdbx_seq_one_letter_code
_entity_poly.pdbx_strand_id
1 'polypeptide(L)'
;MNDPLTPADGLGVLHLFCRIPRSRFSLPVNRRKLRAAVTAATTAGDQVVTVAILGHKADLAFMVLGEDLWRLRGFQTSIANAGLEVVDSYVSMTELSEYSQGLPDEMRRARLHPVLPPEGKPAWCFYPMSKRRNVDANWFTLPYDDRRELMMEHGTSGRKFAGRILQVVTGSTGVDDFEW
;
A
#
# COMPACT_ATOMS: atom_id res chain seq x y z
N MET A 1 -0.06 -12.72 21.98
CA MET A 1 1.24 -12.25 21.49
C MET A 1 1.29 -10.76 21.74
N ASN A 2 2.24 -10.30 22.56
CA ASN A 2 2.37 -8.88 22.93
C ASN A 2 3.61 -8.22 22.30
N ASP A 3 4.45 -9.00 21.60
CA ASP A 3 5.61 -8.47 20.90
C ASP A 3 5.20 -7.86 19.56
N PRO A 4 5.83 -6.75 19.14
CA PRO A 4 5.57 -6.15 17.84
C PRO A 4 5.90 -7.13 16.72
N LEU A 5 5.12 -7.12 15.65
CA LEU A 5 5.39 -7.89 14.45
C LEU A 5 5.89 -6.95 13.36
N THR A 6 7.20 -6.96 13.12
CA THR A 6 7.86 -6.00 12.23
C THR A 6 8.43 -6.68 10.97
N PRO A 7 8.32 -6.06 9.79
CA PRO A 7 9.11 -6.48 8.63
C PRO A 7 10.61 -6.46 8.94
N ALA A 8 11.39 -7.31 8.26
CA ALA A 8 12.85 -7.30 8.40
C ALA A 8 13.48 -6.03 7.82
N ASP A 9 12.85 -5.45 6.78
CA ASP A 9 13.26 -4.21 6.14
C ASP A 9 12.01 -3.45 5.67
N GLY A 10 12.07 -2.12 5.60
CA GLY A 10 10.94 -1.29 5.16
C GLY A 10 9.77 -1.19 6.15
N LEU A 11 8.55 -1.08 5.62
CA LEU A 11 7.31 -0.84 6.36
C LEU A 11 6.23 -1.83 5.92
N GLY A 12 5.38 -2.25 6.87
CA GLY A 12 4.12 -2.90 6.54
C GLY A 12 3.14 -1.90 5.96
N VAL A 13 2.35 -2.33 4.97
CA VAL A 13 1.39 -1.49 4.26
C VAL A 13 0.04 -2.19 4.23
N LEU A 14 -0.98 -1.49 4.71
CA LEU A 14 -2.36 -1.93 4.72
C LEU A 14 -3.22 -0.96 3.90
N HIS A 15 -3.83 -1.45 2.83
CA HIS A 15 -4.92 -0.78 2.14
C HIS A 15 -6.24 -1.28 2.69
N LEU A 16 -7.13 -0.36 3.08
CA LEU A 16 -8.51 -0.67 3.43
C LEU A 16 -9.43 0.11 2.51
N PHE A 17 -10.30 -0.59 1.80
CA PHE A 17 -11.36 0.00 1.01
C PHE A 17 -12.66 -0.13 1.79
N CYS A 18 -13.36 0.98 1.95
CA CYS A 18 -14.53 1.05 2.80
C CYS A 18 -15.74 1.65 2.09
N ARG A 19 -16.91 1.17 2.49
CA ARG A 19 -18.21 1.78 2.17
C ARG A 19 -18.83 2.41 3.40
N ILE A 20 -19.61 3.45 3.14
CA ILE A 20 -20.53 4.01 4.12
C ILE A 20 -21.81 3.15 4.06
N PRO A 21 -22.20 2.50 5.16
CA PRO A 21 -23.41 1.69 5.17
C PRO A 21 -24.62 2.52 4.73
N ARG A 22 -25.35 2.02 3.72
CA ARG A 22 -26.50 2.73 3.11
C ARG A 22 -27.85 2.26 3.65
N SER A 23 -27.87 1.22 4.49
CA SER A 23 -29.11 0.73 5.08
C SER A 23 -29.64 1.73 6.10
N ARG A 24 -30.95 2.00 6.05
CA ARG A 24 -31.66 2.83 7.04
C ARG A 24 -31.60 2.28 8.47
N PHE A 25 -31.19 1.02 8.62
CA PHE A 25 -31.01 0.36 9.92
C PHE A 25 -29.56 0.39 10.41
N SER A 26 -28.61 0.82 9.58
CA SER A 26 -27.23 0.97 9.98
C SER A 26 -27.07 2.19 10.89
N LEU A 27 -26.28 2.02 11.96
CA LEU A 27 -25.87 3.17 12.76
C LEU A 27 -25.05 4.14 11.89
N PRO A 28 -25.20 5.46 12.08
CA PRO A 28 -24.38 6.44 11.38
C PRO A 28 -22.89 6.24 11.67
N VAL A 29 -22.07 6.49 10.65
CA VAL A 29 -20.61 6.51 10.79
C VAL A 29 -20.20 7.54 11.85
N ASN A 30 -19.46 7.10 12.86
CA ASN A 30 -18.97 7.95 13.93
C ASN A 30 -17.70 8.68 13.51
N ARG A 31 -17.87 9.89 12.98
CA ARG A 31 -16.77 10.74 12.49
C ARG A 31 -15.72 11.05 13.56
N ARG A 32 -16.12 11.15 14.84
CA ARG A 32 -15.18 11.39 15.95
C ARG A 32 -14.27 10.18 16.16
N LYS A 33 -14.81 8.96 16.12
CA LYS A 33 -14.02 7.72 16.20
C LYS A 33 -13.08 7.57 15.00
N LEU A 34 -13.53 7.91 13.79
CA LEU A 34 -12.64 7.88 12.62
C LEU A 34 -11.45 8.83 12.77
N ARG A 35 -11.70 10.09 13.15
CA ARG A 35 -10.62 11.05 13.40
C ARG A 35 -9.69 10.56 14.51
N ALA A 36 -10.24 10.02 15.60
CA ALA A 36 -9.45 9.48 16.69
C ALA A 36 -8.57 8.29 16.25
N ALA A 37 -9.07 7.40 15.39
CA ALA A 37 -8.31 6.28 14.85
C ALA A 37 -7.12 6.75 13.99
N VAL A 38 -7.38 7.71 13.09
CA VAL A 38 -6.33 8.34 12.27
C VAL A 38 -5.29 9.02 13.16
N THR A 39 -5.73 9.86 14.11
CA THR A 39 -4.82 10.54 15.05
C THR A 39 -4.00 9.55 15.87
N ALA A 40 -4.60 8.49 16.39
CA ALA A 40 -3.90 7.48 17.18
C ALA A 40 -2.80 6.79 16.37
N ALA A 41 -3.09 6.39 15.13
CA ALA A 41 -2.09 5.80 14.24
C ALA A 41 -0.95 6.80 13.93
N THR A 42 -1.27 8.03 13.56
CA THR A 42 -0.25 9.05 13.25
C THR A 42 0.60 9.43 14.46
N THR A 43 0.02 9.49 15.66
CA THR A 43 0.76 9.75 16.90
C THR A 43 1.67 8.58 17.27
N ALA A 44 1.30 7.35 16.92
CA ALA A 44 2.13 6.16 17.09
C ALA A 44 3.27 6.04 16.06
N GLY A 45 3.37 6.98 15.11
CA GLY A 45 4.40 7.01 14.08
C GLY A 45 3.99 6.35 12.75
N ASP A 46 2.77 5.85 12.63
CA ASP A 46 2.27 5.28 11.38
C ASP A 46 1.81 6.40 10.42
N GLN A 47 1.95 6.19 9.12
CA GLN A 47 1.46 7.11 8.10
C GLN A 47 0.06 6.69 7.67
N VAL A 48 -0.87 7.64 7.51
CA VAL A 48 -2.25 7.36 7.06
C VAL A 48 -2.60 8.30 5.90
N VAL A 49 -2.79 7.72 4.71
CA VAL A 49 -3.34 8.43 3.56
C VAL A 49 -4.83 8.09 3.45
N THR A 50 -5.69 9.11 3.55
CA THR A 50 -7.14 8.98 3.39
C THR A 50 -7.57 9.40 2.00
N VAL A 51 -8.36 8.57 1.31
CA VAL A 51 -8.70 8.76 -0.10
C VAL A 51 -10.21 8.68 -0.29
N ALA A 52 -10.78 9.57 -1.11
CA ALA A 52 -12.14 9.43 -1.62
C ALA A 52 -12.11 8.61 -2.92
N ILE A 53 -12.87 7.53 -2.99
CA ILE A 53 -12.85 6.61 -4.14
C ILE A 53 -13.95 6.98 -5.12
N LEU A 54 -13.60 7.01 -6.41
CA LEU A 54 -14.55 7.21 -7.49
C LEU A 54 -15.14 5.88 -7.95
N GLY A 55 -16.43 5.88 -8.27
CA GLY A 55 -17.16 4.71 -8.75
C GLY A 55 -17.73 3.85 -7.62
N HIS A 56 -18.19 2.64 -7.95
CA HIS A 56 -18.98 1.81 -7.03
C HIS A 56 -18.13 0.82 -6.20
N LYS A 57 -16.82 0.72 -6.43
CA LYS A 57 -15.98 -0.27 -5.74
C LYS A 57 -15.94 0.00 -4.23
N ALA A 58 -15.69 1.24 -3.83
CA ALA A 58 -15.71 1.72 -2.46
C ALA A 58 -16.09 3.21 -2.43
N ASP A 59 -16.44 3.74 -1.26
CA ASP A 59 -16.69 5.18 -1.07
C ASP A 59 -15.40 5.90 -0.63
N LEU A 60 -14.53 5.22 0.12
CA LEU A 60 -13.28 5.74 0.65
C LEU A 60 -12.23 4.65 0.82
N ALA A 61 -10.97 5.04 0.93
CA ALA A 61 -9.88 4.14 1.26
C ALA A 61 -8.91 4.76 2.27
N PHE A 62 -8.19 3.88 2.97
CA PHE A 62 -7.06 4.21 3.83
C PHE A 62 -5.85 3.42 3.34
N MET A 63 -4.73 4.08 3.07
CA MET A 63 -3.43 3.44 2.94
C MET A 63 -2.64 3.76 4.21
N VAL A 64 -2.32 2.74 4.98
CA VAL A 64 -1.62 2.86 6.27
C VAL A 64 -0.27 2.19 6.18
N LEU A 65 0.80 2.89 6.55
CA LEU A 65 2.15 2.36 6.56
C LEU A 65 2.73 2.44 7.96
N GLY A 66 3.33 1.36 8.44
CA GLY A 66 3.85 1.30 9.80
C GLY A 66 4.82 0.14 10.01
N GLU A 67 5.64 0.25 11.06
CA GLU A 67 6.63 -0.78 11.40
C GLU A 67 6.01 -1.99 12.10
N ASP A 68 4.87 -1.82 12.79
CA ASP A 68 4.21 -2.90 13.54
C ASP A 68 2.87 -3.29 12.92
N LEU A 69 2.81 -4.52 12.40
CA LEU A 69 1.62 -5.06 11.76
C LEU A 69 0.43 -5.18 12.73
N TRP A 70 0.67 -5.31 14.04
CA TRP A 70 -0.41 -5.32 15.02
C TRP A 70 -1.11 -3.96 15.14
N ARG A 71 -0.38 -2.85 14.96
CA ARG A 71 -0.98 -1.51 14.90
C ARG A 71 -1.85 -1.35 13.65
N LEU A 72 -1.40 -1.85 12.50
CA LEU A 72 -2.20 -1.85 11.26
C LEU A 72 -3.50 -2.65 11.45
N ARG A 73 -3.41 -3.83 12.06
CA ARG A 73 -4.60 -4.63 12.40
C ARG A 73 -5.54 -3.91 13.37
N GLY A 74 -5.00 -3.21 14.36
CA GLY A 74 -5.76 -2.40 15.32
C GLY A 74 -6.45 -1.20 14.64
N PHE A 75 -5.79 -0.57 13.68
CA PHE A 75 -6.37 0.49 12.86
C PHE A 75 -7.59 -0.01 12.09
N GLN A 76 -7.50 -1.16 11.41
CA GLN A 76 -8.64 -1.80 10.72
C GLN A 76 -9.83 -2.02 11.67
N THR A 77 -9.59 -2.56 12.87
CA THR A 77 -10.64 -2.72 13.89
C THR A 77 -11.27 -1.38 14.25
N SER A 78 -10.46 -0.33 14.39
CA SER A 78 -10.92 1.00 14.78
C SER A 78 -11.79 1.65 13.70
N ILE A 79 -11.45 1.45 12.42
CA ILE A 79 -12.24 1.87 11.27
C ILE A 79 -13.60 1.16 11.24
N ALA A 80 -13.61 -0.16 11.40
CA ALA A 80 -14.85 -0.93 11.47
C ALA A 80 -15.73 -0.50 12.67
N ASN A 81 -15.14 -0.33 13.85
CA ASN A 81 -15.83 0.12 15.08
C ASN A 81 -16.35 1.57 15.01
N ALA A 82 -15.87 2.35 14.05
CA ALA A 82 -16.39 3.66 13.74
C ALA A 82 -17.60 3.61 12.79
N GLY A 83 -18.00 2.43 12.31
CA GLY A 83 -19.19 2.21 11.51
C GLY A 83 -18.95 2.17 10.01
N LEU A 84 -17.70 2.10 9.56
CA LEU A 84 -17.39 1.85 8.15
C LEU A 84 -17.40 0.35 7.85
N GLU A 85 -17.93 -0.02 6.69
CA GLU A 85 -17.86 -1.39 6.19
C GLU A 85 -16.58 -1.55 5.37
N VAL A 86 -15.65 -2.40 5.80
CA VAL A 86 -14.48 -2.76 4.99
C VAL A 86 -14.94 -3.75 3.93
N VAL A 87 -14.85 -3.37 2.66
CA VAL A 87 -15.34 -4.17 1.52
C VAL A 87 -14.22 -4.83 0.72
N ASP A 88 -12.99 -4.35 0.87
CA ASP A 88 -11.80 -4.90 0.26
C ASP A 88 -10.56 -4.44 1.06
N SER A 89 -9.46 -5.17 0.94
CA SER A 89 -8.19 -4.84 1.59
C SER A 89 -7.01 -5.41 0.84
N TYR A 90 -5.83 -4.83 1.07
CA TYR A 90 -4.59 -5.38 0.53
C TYR A 90 -3.42 -5.18 1.50
N VAL A 91 -2.71 -6.25 1.84
CA VAL A 91 -1.61 -6.28 2.78
C VAL A 91 -0.30 -6.54 2.05
N SER A 92 0.70 -5.72 2.32
CA SER A 92 1.99 -5.78 1.62
C SER A 92 3.09 -5.14 2.46
N MET A 93 4.33 -5.15 1.97
CA MET A 93 5.47 -4.47 2.60
C MET A 93 6.20 -3.64 1.55
N THR A 94 6.76 -2.49 1.93
CA THR A 94 7.65 -1.75 1.02
C THR A 94 8.86 -2.61 0.64
N GLU A 95 9.28 -2.53 -0.63
CA GLU A 95 10.28 -3.44 -1.18
C GLU A 95 11.34 -2.70 -2.02
N LEU A 96 12.56 -3.24 -2.03
CA LEU A 96 13.54 -2.98 -3.08
C LEU A 96 13.67 -4.19 -3.99
N SER A 97 13.42 -4.00 -5.29
CA SER A 97 13.59 -5.07 -6.27
C SER A 97 15.04 -5.56 -6.35
N GLU A 98 15.25 -6.82 -6.70
CA GLU A 98 16.58 -7.37 -7.01
C GLU A 98 17.33 -6.61 -8.12
N TYR A 99 16.63 -5.89 -9.01
CA TYR A 99 17.22 -5.09 -10.08
C TYR A 99 17.65 -3.68 -9.65
N SER A 100 17.41 -3.33 -8.37
CA SER A 100 17.72 -2.00 -7.80
C SER A 100 19.07 -1.99 -7.07
N GLN A 101 19.95 -2.96 -7.36
CA GLN A 101 21.31 -2.99 -6.80
C GLN A 101 22.09 -1.75 -7.24
N GLY A 102 22.79 -1.12 -6.28
CA GLY A 102 23.59 0.08 -6.54
C GLY A 102 22.81 1.40 -6.61
N LEU A 103 21.53 1.41 -6.25
CA LEU A 103 20.82 2.67 -6.03
C LEU A 103 21.48 3.47 -4.87
N PRO A 104 21.61 4.80 -4.99
CA PRO A 104 22.06 5.64 -3.88
C PRO A 104 21.20 5.42 -2.63
N ASP A 105 21.80 5.49 -1.44
CA ASP A 105 21.12 5.18 -0.18
C ASP A 105 19.88 6.06 0.07
N GLU A 106 19.92 7.32 -0.36
CA GLU A 106 18.75 8.21 -0.30
C GLU A 106 17.56 7.65 -1.10
N MET A 107 17.82 7.14 -2.31
CA MET A 107 16.78 6.57 -3.17
C MET A 107 16.27 5.24 -2.63
N ARG A 108 17.16 4.44 -2.00
CA ARG A 108 16.77 3.20 -1.30
C ARG A 108 15.84 3.51 -0.13
N ARG A 109 16.23 4.49 0.71
CA ARG A 109 15.43 4.93 1.85
C ARG A 109 14.08 5.48 1.42
N ALA A 110 14.02 6.27 0.34
CA ALA A 110 12.76 6.80 -0.18
C ALA A 110 11.77 5.71 -0.64
N ARG A 111 12.26 4.52 -1.02
CA ARG A 111 11.43 3.37 -1.41
C ARG A 111 11.01 2.52 -0.22
N LEU A 112 11.92 2.26 0.71
CA LEU A 112 11.64 1.46 1.92
C LEU A 112 10.83 2.23 2.96
N HIS A 113 11.10 3.52 3.12
CA HIS A 113 10.46 4.41 4.09
C HIS A 113 9.97 5.70 3.39
N PRO A 114 8.98 5.58 2.48
CA PRO A 114 8.43 6.74 1.78
C PRO A 114 7.76 7.69 2.77
N VAL A 115 7.71 8.99 2.43
CA VAL A 115 6.95 10.00 3.16
C VAL A 115 5.68 10.33 2.37
N LEU A 116 4.52 10.03 2.95
CA LEU A 116 3.20 10.15 2.35
C LEU A 116 2.24 10.92 3.28
N PRO A 117 1.24 11.63 2.72
CA PRO A 117 1.03 11.87 1.29
C PRO A 117 2.05 12.88 0.71
N PRO A 118 2.43 12.75 -0.57
CA PRO A 118 3.36 13.69 -1.19
C PRO A 118 2.68 15.04 -1.48
N GLU A 119 3.46 16.12 -1.33
CA GLU A 119 2.99 17.47 -1.62
C GLU A 119 2.60 17.64 -3.11
N GLY A 120 1.54 18.40 -3.35
CA GLY A 120 1.10 18.79 -4.69
C GLY A 120 0.55 17.66 -5.56
N LYS A 121 0.28 16.47 -4.98
CA LYS A 121 -0.26 15.30 -5.71
C LYS A 121 -1.62 14.89 -5.12
N PRO A 122 -2.73 15.43 -5.66
CA PRO A 122 -4.06 15.22 -5.08
C PRO A 122 -4.73 13.90 -5.54
N ALA A 123 -4.16 13.22 -6.53
CA ALA A 123 -4.70 11.99 -7.08
C ALA A 123 -3.97 10.77 -6.51
N TRP A 124 -4.74 9.70 -6.28
CA TRP A 124 -4.23 8.44 -5.76
C TRP A 124 -4.72 7.29 -6.64
N CYS A 125 -3.84 6.32 -6.87
CA CYS A 125 -4.14 5.14 -7.66
C CYS A 125 -3.51 3.92 -6.99
N PHE A 126 -4.28 2.84 -6.94
CA PHE A 126 -3.84 1.55 -6.44
C PHE A 126 -4.34 0.46 -7.38
N TYR A 127 -3.48 -0.51 -7.61
CA TYR A 127 -3.81 -1.76 -8.27
C TYR A 127 -2.80 -2.82 -7.81
N PRO A 128 -3.25 -4.03 -7.48
CA PRO A 128 -2.36 -5.15 -7.26
C PRO A 128 -2.00 -5.81 -8.60
N MET A 129 -0.87 -6.49 -8.66
CA MET A 129 -0.41 -7.19 -9.86
C MET A 129 0.49 -8.40 -9.55
N SER A 130 0.51 -9.34 -10.48
CA SER A 130 1.46 -10.47 -10.49
C SER A 130 2.14 -10.56 -11.84
N LYS A 131 3.35 -11.10 -11.85
CA LYS A 131 4.05 -11.46 -13.07
C LYS A 131 3.47 -12.76 -13.63
N ARG A 132 3.29 -12.83 -14.95
CA ARG A 132 2.63 -13.97 -15.60
C ARG A 132 3.46 -15.25 -15.51
N ARG A 133 2.76 -16.39 -15.49
CA ARG A 133 3.31 -17.76 -15.47
C ARG A 133 2.71 -18.65 -16.57
N ASN A 134 2.25 -18.04 -17.66
CA ASN A 134 1.63 -18.77 -18.77
C ASN A 134 2.70 -19.42 -19.64
N VAL A 135 2.32 -20.46 -20.39
CA VAL A 135 3.16 -21.03 -21.47
C VAL A 135 3.58 -19.90 -22.41
N ASP A 136 4.86 -19.88 -22.79
CA ASP A 136 5.55 -18.85 -23.60
C ASP A 136 5.65 -17.44 -22.96
N ALA A 137 4.96 -17.18 -21.86
CA ALA A 137 4.96 -15.89 -21.16
C ALA A 137 5.08 -16.10 -19.64
N ASN A 138 6.16 -16.77 -19.24
CA ASN A 138 6.47 -17.05 -17.85
C ASN A 138 7.67 -16.23 -17.38
N TRP A 139 7.39 -15.19 -16.59
CA TRP A 139 8.40 -14.32 -16.01
C TRP A 139 9.43 -15.09 -15.17
N PHE A 140 8.99 -16.11 -14.44
CA PHE A 140 9.79 -16.82 -13.45
C PHE A 140 10.76 -17.83 -14.06
N THR A 141 10.60 -18.16 -15.36
CA THR A 141 11.54 -19.01 -16.10
C THR A 141 12.51 -18.22 -16.96
N LEU A 142 12.35 -16.89 -17.05
CA LEU A 142 13.27 -16.05 -17.81
C LEU A 142 14.65 -16.00 -17.14
N PRO A 143 15.75 -16.08 -17.94
CA PRO A 143 17.08 -15.76 -17.46
C PRO A 143 17.14 -14.41 -16.75
N TYR A 144 18.06 -14.27 -15.80
CA TYR A 144 18.20 -13.04 -15.00
C TYR A 144 18.47 -11.80 -15.88
N ASP A 145 19.37 -11.93 -16.86
CA ASP A 145 19.75 -10.81 -17.74
C ASP A 145 18.57 -10.31 -18.58
N ASP A 146 17.74 -11.24 -19.10
CA ASP A 146 16.53 -10.90 -19.85
C ASP A 146 15.51 -10.16 -18.96
N ARG A 147 15.29 -10.63 -17.72
CA ARG A 147 14.41 -9.94 -16.75
C ARG A 147 14.95 -8.55 -16.42
N ARG A 148 16.27 -8.43 -16.24
CA ARG A 148 16.94 -7.17 -15.95
C ARG A 148 16.78 -6.18 -17.10
N GLU A 149 16.95 -6.62 -18.35
CA GLU A 149 16.75 -5.78 -19.53
C GLU A 149 15.32 -5.24 -19.60
N LEU A 150 14.32 -6.11 -19.43
CA LEU A 150 12.90 -5.72 -19.38
C LEU A 150 12.61 -4.71 -18.26
N MET A 151 13.19 -4.90 -17.07
CA MET A 151 13.03 -3.95 -15.96
C MET A 151 13.74 -2.62 -16.20
N MET A 152 14.88 -2.63 -16.89
CA MET A 152 15.60 -1.42 -17.27
C MET A 152 14.81 -0.60 -18.28
N GLU A 153 14.19 -1.25 -19.28
CA GLU A 153 13.29 -0.59 -20.22
C GLU A 153 12.08 0.02 -19.50
N HIS A 154 11.44 -0.77 -18.62
CA HIS A 154 10.32 -0.31 -17.79
C HIS A 154 10.70 0.93 -16.96
N GLY A 155 11.83 0.89 -16.25
CA GLY A 155 12.33 2.01 -15.46
C GLY A 155 12.67 3.23 -16.32
N THR A 156 13.18 3.03 -17.53
CA THR A 156 13.46 4.11 -18.51
C THR A 156 12.19 4.82 -18.93
N SER A 157 11.11 4.08 -19.17
CA SER A 157 9.80 4.66 -19.46
C SER A 157 9.24 5.39 -18.24
N GLY A 158 9.34 4.81 -17.04
CA GLY A 158 8.86 5.42 -15.80
C GLY A 158 9.54 6.76 -15.46
N ARG A 159 10.86 6.90 -15.71
CA ARG A 159 11.61 8.14 -15.44
C ARG A 159 11.06 9.35 -16.21
N LYS A 160 10.39 9.16 -17.34
CA LYS A 160 9.71 10.24 -18.09
C LYS A 160 8.58 10.90 -17.31
N PHE A 161 8.10 10.28 -16.24
CA PHE A 161 7.03 10.79 -15.36
C PHE A 161 7.57 11.38 -14.04
N ALA A 162 8.89 11.51 -13.88
CA ALA A 162 9.49 12.10 -12.70
C ALA A 162 8.91 13.49 -12.38
N GLY A 163 8.74 13.78 -11.08
CA GLY A 163 8.10 15.00 -10.58
C GLY A 163 6.57 14.99 -10.67
N ARG A 164 6.00 14.32 -11.68
CA ARG A 164 4.55 14.23 -11.93
C ARG A 164 3.90 13.08 -11.17
N ILE A 165 4.54 11.92 -11.15
CA ILE A 165 4.04 10.70 -10.50
C ILE A 165 5.04 10.26 -9.42
N LEU A 166 4.55 9.98 -8.22
CA LEU A 166 5.29 9.24 -7.20
C LEU A 166 4.74 7.81 -7.18
N GLN A 167 5.63 6.83 -7.29
CA GLN A 167 5.28 5.42 -7.20
C GLN A 167 5.83 4.85 -5.88
N VAL A 168 4.99 4.10 -5.18
CA VAL A 168 5.41 3.23 -4.07
C VAL A 168 5.06 1.81 -4.50
N VAL A 169 6.06 0.95 -4.61
CA VAL A 169 5.88 -0.47 -4.95
C VAL A 169 6.07 -1.27 -3.67
N THR A 170 5.12 -2.14 -3.38
CA THR A 170 5.07 -2.96 -2.18
C THR A 170 4.96 -4.42 -2.60
N GLY A 171 5.72 -5.32 -2.00
CA GLY A 171 5.63 -6.77 -2.25
C GLY A 171 4.66 -7.44 -1.27
N SER A 172 3.94 -8.45 -1.75
CA SER A 172 2.89 -9.16 -0.99
C SER A 172 2.89 -10.67 -1.24
N THR A 173 3.89 -11.19 -1.95
CA THR A 173 4.04 -12.64 -2.18
C THR A 173 4.00 -13.41 -0.86
N GLY A 174 3.03 -14.31 -0.73
CA GLY A 174 2.83 -15.13 0.49
C GLY A 174 2.05 -14.44 1.61
N VAL A 175 1.60 -13.20 1.40
CA VAL A 175 0.82 -12.40 2.37
C VAL A 175 -0.57 -12.06 1.84
N ASP A 176 -0.71 -11.79 0.54
CA ASP A 176 -1.98 -11.45 -0.12
C ASP A 176 -2.11 -12.17 -1.49
N ASP A 177 -3.22 -11.92 -2.21
CA ASP A 177 -3.61 -12.67 -3.41
C ASP A 177 -2.75 -12.38 -4.65
N PHE A 178 -2.01 -11.26 -4.64
CA PHE A 178 -1.12 -10.82 -5.71
C PHE A 178 0.32 -10.70 -5.20
N GLU A 179 1.26 -10.52 -6.12
CA GLU A 179 2.70 -10.48 -5.78
C GLU A 179 3.19 -9.08 -5.38
N TRP A 180 2.55 -8.02 -5.91
CA TRP A 180 2.77 -6.61 -5.56
C TRP A 180 1.48 -5.81 -5.54
#